data_AF-A0A7S2GVJ6-F1
#
_entry.id   AF-A0A7S2GVJ6-F1
#
_cell.length_a   1.000
_cell.length_b   1.000
_cell.length_c   1.000
_cell.angle_alpha   90.00
_cell.angle_beta   90.00
_cell.angle_gamma   90.00
#
_symmetry.space_group_name_H-M   'P 1'
#
loop_
_entity.id
_entity.type
_entity.pdbx_description
1 polymer ?
#
loop_
_entity_poly.entity_id
_entity_poly.type
_entity_poly.pdbx_seq_one_letter_code
_entity_poly.pdbx_strand_id
1 'polypeptide(L)'
;QKERFLRKLFRPDKNDEVCLDAFVQSCDSVYKQLRFFLAGVENASQIDAVLERVANGVFFFLMALLVMSLLDFDPWSLLLSVSSLLVSFSFAVGPSISTYVGGVLLIAVRRPYDIGDRIVINSPTSDDCFQPAITWLVEDVNLSYTTLRFASTNEVATVGNGSLAQLRIHNGNRDTNALVTIPLFFRITTTHEEIELFYSVVKKYIAENSLLWNDIVFFRTESADTAMGYIQYKLRVEHSKTHQAVPQIMINKGVLIRFCVDEMLRRDIYHISSHMPVDIYLKENEAKNPTKKEQQGDKTKTKSVTMSDVLESSGLKEVR
;
A
#
# COMPACT_ATOMS: atom_id res chain seq x y z
N GLN A 1 -29.43 5.86 -26.61
CA GLN A 1 -28.21 5.17 -26.08
C GLN A 1 -27.00 5.35 -27.00
N LYS A 2 -27.13 5.11 -28.32
CA LYS A 2 -26.05 5.29 -29.31
C LYS A 2 -25.46 6.71 -29.35
N GLU A 3 -26.30 7.74 -29.32
CA GLU A 3 -25.84 9.15 -29.33
C GLU A 3 -24.96 9.52 -28.13
N ARG A 4 -25.32 9.06 -26.92
CA ARG A 4 -24.51 9.27 -25.71
C ARG A 4 -23.15 8.58 -25.81
N PHE A 5 -23.09 7.41 -26.42
CA PHE A 5 -21.83 6.69 -26.63
C PHE A 5 -20.94 7.43 -27.62
N LEU A 6 -21.50 7.92 -28.73
CA LEU A 6 -20.78 8.72 -29.73
C LEU A 6 -20.25 10.03 -29.13
N ARG A 7 -21.05 10.75 -28.34
CA ARG A 7 -20.58 11.94 -27.60
C ARG A 7 -19.43 11.60 -26.64
N LYS A 8 -19.49 10.43 -25.97
CA LYS A 8 -18.42 9.98 -25.06
C LYS A 8 -17.15 9.55 -25.80
N LEU A 9 -17.29 9.04 -27.02
CA LEU A 9 -16.21 8.55 -27.86
C LEU A 9 -15.42 9.68 -28.54
N PHE A 10 -16.12 10.65 -29.11
CA PHE A 10 -15.50 11.79 -29.80
C PHE A 10 -15.14 12.95 -28.87
N ARG A 11 -15.64 12.93 -27.62
CA ARG A 11 -15.38 13.95 -26.59
C ARG A 11 -15.44 15.38 -27.16
N PRO A 12 -16.61 15.81 -27.66
CA PRO A 12 -16.74 17.15 -28.24
C PRO A 12 -16.42 18.22 -27.20
N ASP A 13 -15.81 19.32 -27.66
CA ASP A 13 -15.44 20.44 -26.81
C ASP A 13 -16.70 21.16 -26.28
N LYS A 14 -16.53 22.14 -25.39
CA LYS A 14 -17.62 22.91 -24.77
C LYS A 14 -18.57 23.57 -25.77
N ASN A 15 -18.13 23.77 -27.02
CA ASN A 15 -18.90 24.32 -28.13
C ASN A 15 -19.54 23.24 -29.04
N ASP A 16 -19.51 21.96 -28.63
CA ASP A 16 -20.00 20.79 -29.38
C ASP A 16 -19.25 20.51 -30.72
N GLU A 17 -18.05 21.08 -30.89
CA GLU A 17 -17.17 20.88 -32.05
C GLU A 17 -16.04 19.88 -31.76
N VAL A 18 -15.57 19.17 -32.78
CA VAL A 18 -14.47 18.20 -32.69
C VAL A 18 -13.40 18.58 -33.71
N CYS A 19 -12.17 18.83 -33.24
CA CYS A 19 -11.02 19.05 -34.12
C CYS A 19 -10.71 17.81 -34.97
N LEU A 20 -10.26 18.01 -36.21
CA LEU A 20 -9.96 16.92 -37.15
C LEU A 20 -8.99 15.88 -36.58
N ASP A 21 -7.92 16.32 -35.89
CA ASP A 21 -6.93 15.42 -35.27
C ASP A 21 -7.56 14.58 -34.14
N ALA A 22 -8.37 15.21 -33.27
CA ALA A 22 -9.09 14.51 -32.20
C ALA A 22 -10.07 13.47 -32.78
N PHE A 23 -10.74 13.79 -33.89
CA PHE A 23 -11.62 12.86 -34.58
C PHE A 23 -10.84 11.64 -35.13
N VAL A 24 -9.70 11.88 -35.79
CA VAL A 24 -8.83 10.81 -36.31
C VAL A 24 -8.30 9.93 -35.16
N GLN A 25 -7.88 10.53 -34.05
CA GLN A 25 -7.43 9.80 -32.86
C GLN A 25 -8.54 8.98 -32.21
N SER A 26 -9.77 9.50 -32.12
CA SER A 26 -10.92 8.74 -31.64
C SER A 26 -11.21 7.55 -32.56
N CYS A 27 -11.13 7.73 -33.89
CA CYS A 27 -11.31 6.64 -34.86
C CYS A 27 -10.21 5.57 -34.73
N ASP A 28 -8.94 5.98 -34.59
CA ASP A 28 -7.81 5.06 -34.38
C ASP A 28 -7.95 4.29 -33.06
N SER A 29 -8.42 4.94 -31.99
CA SER A 29 -8.70 4.29 -30.71
C SER A 29 -9.75 3.18 -30.83
N VAL A 30 -10.86 3.43 -31.54
CA VAL A 30 -11.88 2.41 -31.80
C VAL A 30 -11.33 1.28 -32.65
N TYR A 31 -10.59 1.61 -33.70
CA TYR A 31 -10.00 0.59 -34.57
C TYR A 31 -9.04 -0.32 -33.81
N LYS A 32 -8.21 0.25 -32.93
CA LYS A 32 -7.34 -0.51 -32.01
C LYS A 32 -8.16 -1.39 -31.08
N GLN A 33 -9.22 -0.86 -30.45
CA GLN A 33 -10.09 -1.64 -29.58
C GLN A 33 -10.75 -2.82 -30.32
N LEU A 34 -11.26 -2.59 -31.54
CA LEU A 34 -11.84 -3.63 -32.38
C LEU A 34 -10.81 -4.68 -32.76
N ARG A 35 -9.60 -4.27 -33.14
CA ARG A 35 -8.51 -5.18 -33.46
C ARG A 35 -8.12 -6.05 -32.26
N PHE A 36 -8.04 -5.48 -31.06
CA PHE A 36 -7.78 -6.25 -29.84
C PHE A 36 -8.92 -7.21 -29.52
N PHE A 37 -10.17 -6.80 -29.73
CA PHE A 37 -11.32 -7.70 -29.57
C PHE A 37 -11.30 -8.87 -30.55
N LEU A 38 -11.02 -8.62 -31.83
CA LEU A 38 -10.91 -9.66 -32.85
C LEU A 38 -9.78 -10.65 -32.53
N ALA A 39 -8.61 -10.15 -32.10
CA ALA A 39 -7.54 -11.01 -31.61
C ALA A 39 -7.97 -11.83 -30.37
N GLY A 40 -8.80 -11.26 -29.49
CA GLY A 40 -9.40 -11.98 -28.36
C GLY A 40 -10.32 -13.12 -28.79
N VAL A 41 -11.14 -12.92 -29.84
CA VAL A 41 -12.02 -13.97 -30.40
C VAL A 41 -11.20 -15.08 -31.04
N GLU A 42 -10.15 -14.74 -31.78
CA GLU A 42 -9.22 -15.73 -32.35
C GLU A 42 -8.58 -16.58 -31.25
N ASN A 43 -8.11 -15.96 -30.17
CA ASN A 43 -7.56 -16.67 -29.01
C ASN A 43 -8.59 -17.61 -28.35
N ALA A 44 -9.87 -17.20 -28.26
CA ALA A 44 -10.93 -18.05 -27.73
C ALA A 44 -11.15 -19.30 -28.59
N SER A 45 -11.10 -19.17 -29.92
CA SER A 45 -11.22 -20.31 -30.83
C SER A 45 -10.06 -21.32 -30.68
N GLN A 46 -8.85 -20.84 -30.35
CA GLN A 46 -7.71 -21.72 -30.08
C GLN A 46 -7.92 -22.54 -28.80
N ILE A 47 -8.51 -21.94 -27.75
CA ILE A 47 -8.82 -22.64 -26.50
C ILE A 47 -9.82 -23.78 -26.75
N ASP A 48 -10.87 -23.52 -27.55
CA ASP A 48 -11.88 -24.52 -27.90
C ASP A 48 -11.26 -25.71 -28.65
N ALA A 49 -10.40 -25.44 -29.63
CA ALA A 49 -9.69 -26.48 -30.37
C ALA A 49 -8.77 -27.34 -29.47
N VAL A 50 -8.15 -26.75 -28.44
CA VAL A 50 -7.34 -27.49 -27.46
C VAL A 50 -8.23 -28.37 -26.58
N LEU A 51 -9.38 -27.86 -26.12
CA LEU A 51 -10.33 -28.64 -25.32
C LEU A 51 -10.85 -29.84 -26.10
N GLU A 52 -11.22 -29.65 -27.38
CA GLU A 52 -11.66 -30.72 -28.27
C GLU A 52 -10.58 -31.80 -28.43
N ARG A 53 -9.31 -31.41 -28.60
CA ARG A 53 -8.20 -32.37 -28.70
C ARG A 53 -8.02 -33.18 -27.42
N VAL A 54 -8.14 -32.56 -26.25
CA VAL A 54 -8.06 -33.26 -24.95
C VAL A 54 -9.24 -34.21 -24.78
N ALA A 55 -10.46 -33.76 -25.06
CA ALA A 55 -11.67 -34.58 -24.97
C ALA A 55 -11.62 -35.79 -25.92
N ASN A 56 -11.21 -35.56 -27.17
CA ASN A 56 -11.02 -36.63 -28.16
C ASN A 56 -9.92 -37.60 -27.71
N GLY A 57 -8.82 -37.12 -27.14
CA GLY A 57 -7.76 -37.96 -26.58
C GLY A 57 -8.27 -38.91 -25.48
N VAL A 58 -9.06 -38.39 -24.54
CA VAL A 58 -9.71 -39.20 -23.49
C VAL A 58 -10.70 -40.20 -24.09
N PHE A 59 -11.51 -39.77 -25.05
CA PHE A 59 -12.48 -40.63 -25.73
C PHE A 59 -11.82 -41.80 -26.47
N PHE A 60 -10.77 -41.52 -27.27
CA PHE A 60 -10.02 -42.57 -27.97
C PHE A 60 -9.29 -43.50 -27.01
N PHE A 61 -8.79 -42.98 -25.88
CA PHE A 61 -8.18 -43.81 -24.84
C PHE A 61 -9.20 -44.79 -24.23
N LEU A 62 -10.41 -44.34 -23.90
CA LEU A 62 -11.48 -45.21 -23.40
C LEU A 62 -11.93 -46.23 -24.46
N MET A 63 -12.05 -45.82 -25.72
CA MET A 63 -12.37 -46.73 -26.83
C MET A 63 -11.28 -47.79 -27.02
N ALA A 64 -10.00 -47.44 -26.90
CA ALA A 64 -8.91 -48.40 -26.99
C ALA A 64 -8.96 -49.46 -25.89
N LEU A 65 -9.31 -49.07 -24.65
CA LEU A 65 -9.52 -50.03 -23.55
C LEU A 65 -10.68 -50.98 -23.83
N LEU A 66 -11.78 -50.47 -24.39
CA LEU A 66 -12.94 -51.30 -24.78
C LEU A 66 -12.57 -52.30 -25.89
N VAL A 67 -11.86 -51.85 -26.92
CA VAL A 67 -11.41 -52.72 -28.04
C VAL A 67 -10.43 -53.78 -27.55
N MET A 68 -9.49 -53.45 -26.66
CA MET A 68 -8.61 -54.45 -26.05
C MET A 68 -9.37 -55.50 -25.26
N SER A 69 -10.40 -55.08 -24.49
CA SER A 69 -11.25 -56.02 -23.75
C SER A 69 -12.06 -56.94 -24.66
N LEU A 70 -12.39 -56.53 -25.90
CA LEU A 70 -13.07 -57.38 -26.88
C LEU A 70 -12.14 -58.36 -27.60
N LEU A 71 -10.83 -58.07 -27.61
CA LEU A 71 -9.80 -58.88 -28.25
C LEU A 71 -9.13 -59.88 -27.27
N ASP A 72 -9.73 -60.08 -26.08
CA ASP A 72 -9.22 -60.93 -24.99
C ASP A 72 -7.80 -60.55 -24.49
N PHE A 73 -7.37 -59.30 -24.70
CA PHE A 73 -6.15 -58.77 -24.06
C PHE A 73 -6.48 -58.22 -22.66
N ASP A 74 -5.60 -58.42 -21.68
CA ASP A 74 -5.77 -57.90 -20.31
C ASP A 74 -5.61 -56.37 -20.23
N PRO A 75 -6.69 -55.58 -20.08
CA PRO A 75 -6.58 -54.12 -20.01
C PRO A 75 -6.02 -53.64 -18.66
N TRP A 76 -6.02 -54.51 -17.65
CA TRP A 76 -5.61 -54.20 -16.28
C TRP A 76 -4.16 -53.74 -16.18
N SER A 77 -3.25 -54.34 -16.97
CA SER A 77 -1.83 -53.98 -16.96
C SER A 77 -1.60 -52.53 -17.43
N LEU A 78 -2.30 -52.11 -18.48
CA LEU A 78 -2.24 -50.73 -18.98
C LEU A 78 -2.87 -49.74 -18.00
N LEU A 79 -3.99 -50.11 -17.40
CA LEU A 79 -4.69 -49.25 -16.45
C LEU A 79 -3.85 -49.01 -15.18
N LEU A 80 -3.12 -50.02 -14.72
CA LEU A 80 -2.15 -49.89 -13.61
C LEU A 80 -1.01 -48.91 -13.97
N SER A 81 -0.43 -49.05 -15.17
CA SER A 81 0.63 -48.16 -15.64
C SER A 81 0.14 -46.70 -15.76
N VAL A 82 -1.00 -46.48 -16.40
CA VAL A 82 -1.59 -45.13 -16.58
C VAL A 82 -2.02 -44.53 -15.24
N SER A 83 -2.53 -45.33 -14.30
CA SER A 83 -2.88 -44.84 -12.97
C SER A 83 -1.68 -44.25 -12.24
N SER A 84 -0.50 -44.89 -12.33
CA SER A 84 0.73 -44.34 -11.72
C SER A 84 1.16 -43.00 -12.34
N LEU A 85 0.96 -42.83 -13.65
CA LEU A 85 1.20 -41.57 -14.36
C LEU A 85 0.19 -40.49 -13.96
N LEU A 86 -1.08 -40.83 -13.84
CA LEU A 86 -2.14 -39.91 -13.40
C LEU A 86 -1.93 -39.42 -11.97
N VAL A 87 -1.46 -40.29 -11.07
CA VAL A 87 -1.10 -39.89 -9.70
C VAL A 87 0.05 -38.87 -9.74
N SER A 88 1.08 -39.13 -10.53
CA SER A 88 2.22 -38.20 -10.70
C SER A 88 1.76 -36.85 -11.28
N PHE A 89 0.86 -36.87 -12.27
CA PHE A 89 0.27 -35.67 -12.85
C PHE A 89 -0.61 -34.91 -11.85
N SER A 90 -1.37 -35.61 -11.00
CA SER A 90 -2.18 -35.00 -9.95
C SER A 90 -1.33 -34.22 -8.94
N PHE A 91 -0.13 -34.71 -8.60
CA PHE A 91 0.79 -33.96 -7.73
C PHE A 91 1.36 -32.72 -8.43
N ALA A 92 1.56 -32.77 -9.74
CA ALA A 92 2.04 -31.63 -10.52
C ALA A 92 0.98 -30.52 -10.69
N VAL A 93 -0.27 -30.90 -10.97
CA VAL A 93 -1.36 -29.95 -11.31
C VAL A 93 -2.23 -29.57 -10.10
N GLY A 94 -2.25 -30.40 -9.06
CA GLY A 94 -3.06 -30.21 -7.85
C GLY A 94 -2.93 -28.81 -7.22
N PRO A 95 -1.71 -28.27 -7.01
CA PRO A 95 -1.54 -26.92 -6.44
C PRO A 95 -2.19 -25.81 -7.26
N SER A 96 -2.13 -25.91 -8.59
CA SER A 96 -2.73 -24.93 -9.51
C SER A 96 -4.26 -24.96 -9.46
N ILE A 97 -4.85 -26.16 -9.46
CA ILE A 97 -6.31 -26.33 -9.32
C ILE A 97 -6.78 -25.83 -7.96
N SER A 98 -6.06 -26.16 -6.89
CA SER A 98 -6.38 -25.70 -5.52
C SER A 98 -6.42 -24.18 -5.44
N THR A 99 -5.43 -23.51 -6.03
CA THR A 99 -5.37 -22.04 -6.09
C THR A 99 -6.54 -21.45 -6.89
N TYR A 100 -6.90 -22.07 -8.01
CA TYR A 100 -8.04 -21.64 -8.83
C TYR A 100 -9.38 -21.78 -8.08
N VAL A 101 -9.62 -22.95 -7.48
CA VAL A 101 -10.84 -23.22 -6.70
C VAL A 101 -10.93 -22.29 -5.48
N GLY A 102 -9.80 -22.02 -4.81
CA GLY A 102 -9.73 -21.05 -3.72
C GLY A 102 -10.14 -19.63 -4.17
N GLY A 103 -9.69 -19.22 -5.36
CA GLY A 103 -10.08 -17.94 -5.97
C GLY A 103 -11.58 -17.88 -6.32
N VAL A 104 -12.12 -18.95 -6.90
CA VAL A 104 -13.56 -19.08 -7.18
C VAL A 104 -14.38 -18.98 -5.88
N LEU A 105 -13.97 -19.68 -4.82
CA LEU A 105 -14.67 -19.68 -3.54
C LEU A 105 -14.66 -18.31 -2.87
N LEU A 106 -13.55 -17.56 -2.99
CA LEU A 106 -13.43 -16.20 -2.48
C LEU A 106 -14.51 -15.29 -3.07
N ILE A 107 -14.69 -15.30 -4.40
CA ILE A 107 -15.63 -14.42 -5.09
C ILE A 107 -17.06 -14.96 -5.04
N ALA A 108 -17.27 -16.26 -5.21
CA ALA A 108 -18.61 -16.83 -5.28
C ALA A 108 -19.30 -16.91 -3.91
N VAL A 109 -18.55 -17.33 -2.88
CA VAL A 109 -19.11 -17.65 -1.55
C VAL A 109 -18.79 -16.58 -0.52
N ARG A 110 -17.50 -16.23 -0.34
CA ARG A 110 -17.11 -15.31 0.74
C ARG A 110 -17.45 -13.85 0.46
N ARG A 111 -17.36 -13.41 -0.80
CA ARG A 111 -17.60 -12.02 -1.26
C ARG A 111 -17.09 -10.98 -0.26
N PRO A 112 -15.76 -10.86 -0.08
CA PRO A 112 -15.21 -9.90 0.90
C PRO A 112 -15.37 -8.43 0.48
N TYR A 113 -15.51 -8.15 -0.82
CA TYR A 113 -15.67 -6.82 -1.40
C TYR A 113 -16.51 -6.88 -2.66
N ASP A 114 -17.08 -5.73 -3.03
CA ASP A 114 -17.83 -5.52 -4.27
C ASP A 114 -17.14 -4.48 -5.16
N ILE A 115 -17.65 -4.32 -6.38
CA ILE A 115 -17.14 -3.35 -7.35
C ILE A 115 -17.31 -1.93 -6.80
N GLY A 116 -16.22 -1.15 -6.82
CA GLY A 116 -16.18 0.22 -6.29
C GLY A 116 -15.75 0.31 -4.82
N ASP A 117 -15.57 -0.82 -4.12
CA ASP A 117 -15.03 -0.81 -2.76
C ASP A 117 -13.55 -0.45 -2.74
N ARG A 118 -13.15 0.29 -1.70
CA ARG A 118 -11.75 0.55 -1.40
C ARG A 118 -11.22 -0.53 -0.47
N ILE A 119 -10.22 -1.26 -0.93
CA ILE A 119 -9.61 -2.35 -0.19
C ILE A 119 -8.13 -2.09 0.11
N VAL A 120 -7.66 -2.65 1.22
CA VAL A 120 -6.24 -2.77 1.56
C VAL A 120 -5.92 -4.25 1.63
N ILE A 121 -4.84 -4.63 0.96
CA ILE A 121 -4.39 -6.02 0.88
C ILE A 121 -3.09 -6.12 1.66
N ASN A 122 -3.12 -6.87 2.76
CA ASN A 122 -1.99 -7.07 3.65
C ASN A 122 -1.58 -8.55 3.68
N SER A 123 -0.32 -8.80 4.04
CA SER A 123 0.13 -10.16 4.36
C SER A 123 -0.66 -10.67 5.57
N PRO A 124 -1.07 -11.96 5.59
CA PRO A 124 -1.79 -12.51 6.74
C PRO A 124 -0.97 -12.49 8.02
N THR A 125 0.37 -12.50 7.90
CA THR A 125 1.32 -12.52 9.02
C THR A 125 1.72 -11.14 9.53
N SER A 126 1.39 -10.06 8.81
CA SER A 126 1.70 -8.72 9.29
C SER A 126 0.57 -8.18 10.16
N ASP A 127 0.96 -7.55 11.27
CA ASP A 127 0.06 -6.80 12.15
C ASP A 127 -0.17 -5.36 11.64
N ASP A 128 0.09 -5.15 10.34
CA ASP A 128 -0.11 -3.86 9.71
C ASP A 128 -1.60 -3.49 9.76
N CYS A 129 -1.87 -2.40 10.47
CA CYS A 129 -3.17 -1.77 10.49
C CYS A 129 -3.49 -1.16 9.10
N PHE A 130 -4.71 -0.68 8.93
CA PHE A 130 -5.14 0.03 7.73
C PHE A 130 -4.15 1.16 7.39
N GLN A 131 -3.41 0.99 6.29
CA GLN A 131 -2.47 2.00 5.80
C GLN A 131 -3.14 2.80 4.68
N PRO A 132 -3.46 4.08 4.92
CA PRO A 132 -4.21 4.87 3.96
C PRO A 132 -3.42 5.22 2.68
N ALA A 133 -2.10 5.05 2.69
CA ALA A 133 -1.22 5.27 1.53
C ALA A 133 -1.28 4.12 0.51
N ILE A 134 -1.57 2.89 0.94
CA ILE A 134 -1.54 1.69 0.11
C ILE A 134 -2.97 1.15 -0.01
N THR A 135 -3.81 1.89 -0.73
CA THR A 135 -5.22 1.52 -0.94
C THR A 135 -5.51 1.25 -2.40
N TRP A 136 -6.35 0.26 -2.66
CA TRP A 136 -6.79 -0.17 -3.99
C TRP A 136 -8.29 0.06 -4.13
N LEU A 137 -8.73 0.44 -5.31
CA LEU A 137 -10.13 0.52 -5.69
C LEU A 137 -10.47 -0.69 -6.59
N VAL A 138 -11.53 -1.41 -6.26
CA VAL A 138 -11.98 -2.54 -7.07
C VAL A 138 -12.70 -2.02 -8.30
N GLU A 139 -12.18 -2.26 -9.50
CA GLU A 139 -12.81 -1.83 -10.75
C GLU A 139 -13.70 -2.90 -11.36
N ASP A 140 -13.17 -4.12 -11.44
CA ASP A 140 -13.87 -5.25 -12.03
C ASP A 140 -13.46 -6.54 -11.33
N VAL A 141 -14.41 -7.48 -11.24
CA VAL A 141 -14.24 -8.75 -10.55
C VAL A 141 -14.63 -9.86 -11.49
N ASN A 142 -13.63 -10.60 -11.99
CA ASN A 142 -13.83 -11.82 -12.75
C ASN A 142 -13.72 -13.04 -11.83
N LEU A 143 -14.06 -14.22 -12.35
CA LEU A 143 -14.00 -15.46 -11.57
C LEU A 143 -12.57 -15.83 -11.17
N SER A 144 -11.60 -15.61 -12.06
CA SER A 144 -10.20 -16.02 -11.87
C SER A 144 -9.29 -14.89 -11.41
N TYR A 145 -9.62 -13.64 -11.75
CA TYR A 145 -8.81 -12.46 -11.44
C TYR A 145 -9.70 -11.27 -11.08
N THR A 146 -9.11 -10.30 -10.41
CA THR A 146 -9.75 -9.02 -10.06
C THR A 146 -8.86 -7.89 -10.56
N THR A 147 -9.48 -6.87 -11.15
CA THR A 147 -8.80 -5.66 -11.61
C THR A 147 -8.90 -4.59 -10.53
N LEU A 148 -7.74 -4.17 -10.06
CA LEU A 148 -7.58 -3.20 -8.98
C LEU A 148 -6.91 -1.95 -9.52
N ARG A 149 -7.39 -0.79 -9.09
CA ARG A 149 -6.76 0.51 -9.39
C ARG A 149 -6.09 1.05 -8.14
N PHE A 150 -4.80 1.35 -8.21
CA PHE A 150 -4.08 1.96 -7.10
C PHE A 150 -4.57 3.38 -6.90
N ALA A 151 -5.00 3.70 -5.68
CA ALA A 151 -5.73 4.94 -5.46
C ALA A 151 -4.88 6.21 -5.52
N SER A 152 -3.57 6.10 -5.30
CA SER A 152 -2.66 7.26 -5.30
C SER A 152 -2.03 7.54 -6.67
N THR A 153 -1.60 6.50 -7.41
CA THR A 153 -0.97 6.67 -8.73
C THR A 153 -1.90 6.39 -9.91
N ASN A 154 -3.11 5.91 -9.64
CA ASN A 154 -4.10 5.56 -10.66
C ASN A 154 -3.68 4.40 -11.60
N GLU A 155 -2.67 3.62 -11.20
CA GLU A 155 -2.23 2.42 -11.91
C GLU A 155 -3.26 1.30 -11.84
N VAL A 156 -3.40 0.51 -12.90
CA VAL A 156 -4.32 -0.63 -12.95
C VAL A 156 -3.50 -1.92 -12.85
N ALA A 157 -3.77 -2.71 -11.81
CA ALA A 157 -3.17 -4.00 -11.55
C ALA A 157 -4.21 -5.10 -11.73
N THR A 158 -3.79 -6.22 -12.34
CA THR A 158 -4.61 -7.43 -12.42
C THR A 158 -4.05 -8.45 -11.44
N VAL A 159 -4.88 -8.90 -10.50
CA VAL A 159 -4.45 -9.81 -9.44
C VAL A 159 -5.29 -11.08 -9.49
N GLY A 160 -4.62 -12.23 -9.43
CA GLY A 160 -5.29 -13.53 -9.39
C GLY A 160 -6.06 -13.74 -8.09
N ASN A 161 -7.32 -14.19 -8.19
CA ASN A 161 -8.18 -14.39 -7.03
C ASN A 161 -7.64 -15.49 -6.10
N GLY A 162 -6.94 -16.49 -6.65
CA GLY A 162 -6.30 -17.54 -5.86
C GLY A 162 -5.21 -17.01 -4.93
N SER A 163 -4.45 -15.99 -5.37
CA SER A 163 -3.46 -15.30 -4.53
C SER A 163 -4.14 -14.40 -3.51
N LEU A 164 -5.20 -13.68 -3.89
CA LEU A 164 -5.99 -12.85 -2.97
C LEU A 164 -6.65 -13.66 -1.86
N ALA A 165 -7.02 -14.92 -2.13
CA ALA A 165 -7.66 -15.79 -1.15
C ALA A 165 -6.77 -16.12 0.06
N GLN A 166 -5.45 -15.99 -0.09
CA GLN A 166 -4.47 -16.22 0.98
C GLN A 166 -4.11 -14.94 1.75
N LEU A 167 -4.55 -13.77 1.27
CA LEU A 167 -4.20 -12.47 1.83
C LEU A 167 -5.29 -11.95 2.75
N ARG A 168 -4.90 -11.07 3.67
CA ARG A 168 -5.84 -10.36 4.52
C ARG A 168 -6.38 -9.16 3.74
N ILE A 169 -7.70 -9.15 3.53
CA ILE A 169 -8.37 -8.08 2.80
C ILE A 169 -9.17 -7.24 3.79
N HIS A 170 -8.81 -5.97 3.92
CA HIS A 170 -9.57 -4.98 4.67
C HIS A 170 -10.45 -4.19 3.71
N ASN A 171 -11.75 -4.13 3.97
CA ASN A 171 -12.70 -3.42 3.13
C ASN A 171 -13.19 -2.15 3.84
N GLY A 172 -12.75 -0.99 3.32
CA GLY A 172 -13.08 0.30 3.92
C GLY A 172 -14.56 0.70 3.81
N ASN A 173 -15.33 0.03 2.95
CA ASN A 173 -16.78 0.22 2.86
C ASN A 173 -17.55 -0.54 3.96
N ARG A 174 -16.99 -1.67 4.43
CA ARG A 174 -17.56 -2.46 5.53
C ARG A 174 -17.14 -1.97 6.91
N ASP A 175 -16.06 -1.20 6.97
CA ASP A 175 -15.60 -0.57 8.20
C ASP A 175 -16.63 0.43 8.74
N THR A 176 -16.63 0.61 10.05
CA THR A 176 -17.36 1.70 10.70
C THR A 176 -16.61 3.04 10.50
N ASN A 177 -17.03 4.04 11.26
CA ASN A 177 -16.41 5.37 11.27
C ASN A 177 -14.88 5.29 11.42
N ALA A 178 -14.18 6.06 10.59
CA ALA A 178 -12.72 6.00 10.54
C ALA A 178 -12.09 6.63 11.78
N LEU A 179 -11.05 5.98 12.30
CA LEU A 179 -10.28 6.51 13.43
C LEU A 179 -9.01 7.20 12.95
N VAL A 180 -8.92 8.51 13.18
CA VAL A 180 -7.78 9.33 12.78
C VAL A 180 -6.85 9.50 13.97
N THR A 181 -5.60 9.06 13.82
CA THR A 181 -4.55 9.28 14.83
C THR A 181 -3.61 10.39 14.38
N ILE A 182 -3.36 11.35 15.27
CA ILE A 182 -2.46 12.49 15.09
C ILE A 182 -1.39 12.44 16.18
N PRO A 183 -0.10 12.31 15.80
CA PRO A 183 1.00 12.51 16.74
C PRO A 183 1.20 14.01 16.98
N LEU A 184 1.32 14.39 18.25
CA LEU A 184 1.57 15.76 18.70
C LEU A 184 2.83 15.77 19.56
N PHE A 185 3.75 16.69 19.27
CA PHE A 185 5.04 16.78 19.95
C PHE A 185 5.09 18.03 20.81
N PHE A 186 4.98 17.84 22.12
CA PHE A 186 5.07 18.92 23.11
C PHE A 186 6.51 19.06 23.61
N ARG A 187 6.92 20.27 23.96
CA ARG A 187 8.21 20.49 24.62
C ARG A 187 8.25 19.78 25.97
N ILE A 188 9.40 19.24 26.38
CA ILE A 188 9.52 18.52 27.67
C ILE A 188 9.23 19.39 28.90
N THR A 189 9.41 20.71 28.79
CA THR A 189 9.14 21.65 29.89
C THR A 189 7.67 22.04 30.00
N THR A 190 6.81 21.55 29.10
CA THR A 190 5.37 21.87 29.11
C THR A 190 4.72 21.31 30.36
N THR A 191 3.96 22.16 31.06
CA THR A 191 3.23 21.78 32.28
C THR A 191 1.96 21.00 31.95
N HIS A 192 1.44 20.25 32.93
CA HIS A 192 0.19 19.52 32.76
C HIS A 192 -1.01 20.46 32.53
N GLU A 193 -1.03 21.61 33.20
CA GLU A 193 -2.11 22.60 33.07
C GLU A 193 -2.19 23.17 31.64
N GLU A 194 -1.05 23.44 31.00
CA GLU A 194 -0.98 23.90 29.61
C GLU A 194 -1.53 22.85 28.63
N ILE A 195 -1.24 21.57 28.91
CA ILE A 195 -1.71 20.44 28.10
C ILE A 195 -3.22 20.24 28.27
N GLU A 196 -3.75 20.37 29.49
CA GLU A 196 -5.21 20.32 29.73
C GLU A 196 -5.93 21.47 29.05
N LEU A 197 -5.35 22.67 29.09
CA LEU A 197 -5.92 23.84 28.42
C LEU A 197 -5.92 23.64 26.90
N PHE A 198 -4.82 23.15 26.33
CA PHE A 198 -4.77 22.76 24.92
C PHE A 198 -5.84 21.71 24.58
N TYR A 199 -5.97 20.67 25.39
CA TYR A 199 -6.96 19.62 25.20
C TYR A 199 -8.40 20.17 25.24
N SER A 200 -8.69 21.11 26.13
CA SER A 200 -10.01 21.77 26.22
C SER A 200 -10.36 22.54 24.93
N VAL A 201 -9.37 23.18 24.31
CA VAL A 201 -9.55 23.91 23.03
C VAL A 201 -9.78 22.95 21.88
N VAL A 202 -9.01 21.86 21.80
CA VAL A 202 -9.22 20.82 20.78
C VAL A 202 -10.60 20.19 20.94
N LYS A 203 -11.03 19.88 22.16
CA LYS A 203 -12.36 19.34 22.43
C LYS A 203 -13.47 20.30 21.96
N LYS A 204 -13.30 21.60 22.20
CA LYS A 204 -14.24 22.63 21.71
C LYS A 204 -14.28 22.66 20.17
N TYR A 205 -13.13 22.62 19.51
CA TYR A 205 -13.05 22.59 18.06
C TYR A 205 -13.75 21.36 17.45
N ILE A 206 -13.58 20.19 18.05
CA ILE A 206 -14.26 18.96 17.60
C ILE A 206 -15.79 19.10 17.76
N ALA A 207 -16.26 19.64 18.88
CA ALA A 207 -17.69 19.88 19.11
C ALA A 207 -18.29 20.89 18.11
N GLU A 208 -17.53 21.93 17.75
CA GLU A 208 -17.93 22.92 16.72
C GLU A 208 -17.96 22.31 15.30
N ASN A 209 -17.19 21.26 15.04
CA ASN A 209 -17.07 20.58 13.74
C ASN A 209 -17.72 19.19 13.74
N SER A 210 -18.89 19.04 14.36
CA SER A 210 -19.63 17.78 14.52
C SER A 210 -20.06 17.10 13.21
N LEU A 211 -20.06 17.84 12.08
CA LEU A 211 -20.31 17.27 10.75
C LEU A 211 -19.12 16.43 10.23
N LEU A 212 -17.91 16.72 10.69
CA LEU A 212 -16.69 16.05 10.24
C LEU A 212 -16.22 15.02 11.27
N TRP A 213 -16.32 15.37 12.55
CA TRP A 213 -15.79 14.60 13.67
C TRP A 213 -16.92 14.20 14.61
N ASN A 214 -16.91 12.95 15.08
CA ASN A 214 -17.89 12.46 16.02
C ASN A 214 -17.44 12.77 17.46
N ASP A 215 -16.33 12.17 17.90
CA ASP A 215 -15.79 12.36 19.24
C ASP A 215 -14.28 12.08 19.31
N ILE A 216 -13.65 12.51 20.41
CA ILE A 216 -12.27 12.18 20.75
C ILE A 216 -12.26 10.84 21.48
N VAL A 217 -11.60 9.84 20.89
CA VAL A 217 -11.48 8.50 21.48
C VAL A 217 -10.49 8.50 22.64
N PHE A 218 -9.31 9.08 22.42
CA PHE A 218 -8.33 9.28 23.48
C PHE A 218 -7.33 10.39 23.16
N PHE A 219 -6.78 10.96 24.22
CA PHE A 219 -5.62 11.84 24.20
C PHE A 219 -4.67 11.34 25.29
N ARG A 220 -3.52 10.79 24.89
CA ARG A 220 -2.58 10.16 25.85
C ARG A 220 -1.13 10.32 25.42
N THR A 221 -0.22 10.30 26.38
CA THR A 221 1.22 10.18 26.15
C THR A 221 1.54 8.83 25.52
N GLU A 222 2.33 8.84 24.46
CA GLU A 222 2.85 7.63 23.82
C GLU A 222 4.29 7.36 24.23
N SER A 223 5.13 8.38 24.15
CA SER A 223 6.55 8.30 24.45
C SER A 223 7.03 9.66 24.95
N ALA A 224 8.11 9.65 25.73
CA ALA A 224 8.83 10.84 26.13
C ALA A 224 10.31 10.60 25.83
N ASP A 225 10.92 11.51 25.09
CA ASP A 225 12.33 11.45 24.76
C ASP A 225 13.03 12.66 25.38
N THR A 226 13.77 12.41 26.46
CA THR A 226 14.52 13.44 27.18
C THR A 226 15.73 13.92 26.37
N ALA A 227 16.31 13.09 25.51
CA ALA A 227 17.46 13.45 24.69
C ALA A 227 17.04 14.37 23.54
N MET A 228 15.88 14.12 22.93
CA MET A 228 15.31 14.99 21.90
C MET A 228 14.49 16.15 22.49
N GLY A 229 14.17 16.14 23.79
CA GLY A 229 13.52 17.26 24.48
C GLY A 229 12.02 17.39 24.19
N TYR A 230 11.33 16.29 23.87
CA TYR A 230 9.89 16.30 23.61
C TYR A 230 9.12 15.19 24.35
N ILE A 231 7.82 15.44 24.54
CA ILE A 231 6.84 14.46 24.96
C ILE A 231 5.84 14.28 23.81
N GLN A 232 5.73 13.06 23.31
CA GLN A 232 4.82 12.72 22.24
C GLN A 232 3.48 12.29 22.82
N TYR A 233 2.42 13.00 22.44
CA TYR A 233 1.05 12.63 22.68
C TYR A 233 0.40 12.11 21.40
N LYS A 234 -0.48 11.13 21.56
CA LYS A 234 -1.38 10.68 20.50
C LYS A 234 -2.78 11.19 20.78
N LEU A 235 -3.28 11.99 19.86
CA LEU A 235 -4.69 12.34 19.77
C LEU A 235 -5.36 11.40 18.77
N ARG A 236 -6.39 10.67 19.20
CA ARG A 236 -7.22 9.85 18.32
C ARG A 236 -8.64 10.38 18.31
N VAL A 237 -9.14 10.71 17.12
CA VAL A 237 -10.47 11.27 16.89
C VAL A 237 -11.23 10.37 15.92
N GLU A 238 -12.51 10.17 16.17
CA GLU A 238 -13.41 9.47 15.27
C GLU A 238 -13.97 10.43 14.22
N HIS A 239 -13.87 10.04 12.96
CA HIS A 239 -14.35 10.80 11.82
C HIS A 239 -15.73 10.29 11.39
N SER A 240 -16.60 11.17 10.92
CA SER A 240 -17.98 10.84 10.51
C SER A 240 -18.07 9.85 9.34
N LYS A 241 -17.03 9.80 8.50
CA LYS A 241 -16.95 8.90 7.32
C LYS A 241 -16.13 7.65 7.60
N THR A 242 -16.48 6.58 6.91
CA THR A 242 -15.74 5.31 6.88
C THR A 242 -14.46 5.40 6.05
N HIS A 243 -13.61 4.38 6.15
CA HIS A 243 -12.38 4.29 5.37
C HIS A 243 -12.60 4.24 3.85
N GLN A 244 -13.83 4.10 3.35
CA GLN A 244 -14.13 4.27 1.92
C GLN A 244 -13.70 5.66 1.40
N ALA A 245 -13.87 6.70 2.24
CA ALA A 245 -13.61 8.10 1.90
C ALA A 245 -12.23 8.60 2.36
N VAL A 246 -11.17 7.78 2.25
CA VAL A 246 -9.79 8.16 2.65
C VAL A 246 -9.35 9.54 2.16
N PRO A 247 -9.58 9.95 0.89
CA PRO A 247 -9.10 11.25 0.42
C PRO A 247 -9.66 12.42 1.23
N GLN A 248 -10.95 12.37 1.60
CA GLN A 248 -11.59 13.41 2.39
C GLN A 248 -11.11 13.36 3.84
N ILE A 249 -10.96 12.16 4.41
CA ILE A 249 -10.41 11.98 5.75
C ILE A 249 -9.00 12.58 5.84
N MET A 250 -8.18 12.42 4.80
CA MET A 250 -6.82 12.97 4.78
C MET A 250 -6.77 14.49 4.71
N ILE A 251 -7.66 15.09 3.92
CA ILE A 251 -7.80 16.55 3.87
C ILE A 251 -8.22 17.07 5.26
N ASN A 252 -9.24 16.48 5.86
CA ASN A 252 -9.75 16.87 7.18
C ASN A 252 -8.70 16.66 8.28
N LYS A 253 -7.96 15.55 8.22
CA LYS A 253 -6.81 15.29 9.09
C LYS A 253 -5.77 16.38 8.96
N GLY A 254 -5.43 16.81 7.73
CA GLY A 254 -4.49 17.90 7.50
C GLY A 254 -4.94 19.23 8.12
N VAL A 255 -6.23 19.55 8.00
CA VAL A 255 -6.82 20.75 8.64
C VAL A 255 -6.74 20.66 10.18
N LEU A 256 -7.07 19.50 10.76
CA LEU A 256 -6.99 19.30 12.21
C LEU A 256 -5.53 19.35 12.72
N ILE A 257 -4.59 18.76 11.99
CA ILE A 257 -3.15 18.86 12.31
C ILE A 257 -2.73 20.33 12.33
N ARG A 258 -3.08 21.09 11.29
CA ARG A 258 -2.75 22.51 11.21
C ARG A 258 -3.33 23.29 12.39
N PHE A 259 -4.60 23.06 12.73
CA PHE A 259 -5.23 23.68 13.89
C PHE A 259 -4.49 23.37 15.20
N CYS A 260 -4.15 22.11 15.44
CA CYS A 260 -3.39 21.70 16.62
C CYS A 260 -2.02 22.38 16.67
N VAL A 261 -1.29 22.42 15.55
CA VAL A 261 0.03 23.07 15.46
C VAL A 261 -0.09 24.58 15.72
N ASP A 262 -1.07 25.26 15.12
CA ASP A 262 -1.30 26.69 15.32
C ASP A 262 -1.60 27.01 16.81
N GLU A 263 -2.41 26.19 17.47
CA GLU A 263 -2.69 26.32 18.92
C GLU A 263 -1.46 26.05 19.78
N MET A 264 -0.63 25.06 19.41
CA MET A 264 0.62 24.78 20.12
C MET A 264 1.63 25.91 19.97
N LEU A 265 1.73 26.53 18.79
CA LEU A 265 2.60 27.68 18.53
C LEU A 265 2.13 28.92 19.29
N ARG A 266 0.83 29.21 19.31
CA ARG A 266 0.25 30.35 20.06
C ARG A 266 0.58 30.31 21.55
N ARG A 267 0.72 29.11 22.11
CA ARG A 267 0.98 28.86 23.53
C ARG A 267 2.46 28.61 23.82
N ASP A 268 3.31 28.62 22.80
CA ASP A 268 4.73 28.27 22.90
C ASP A 268 4.98 26.89 23.54
N ILE A 269 4.13 25.90 23.24
CA ILE A 269 4.28 24.51 23.74
C ILE A 269 4.76 23.53 22.65
N TYR A 270 4.86 24.01 21.42
CA TYR A 270 5.29 23.21 20.28
C TYR A 270 6.78 22.86 20.36
N HIS A 271 7.12 21.58 20.16
CA HIS A 271 8.50 21.17 20.06
C HIS A 271 9.07 21.46 18.67
N ILE A 272 10.07 22.33 18.60
CA ILE A 272 10.91 22.51 17.42
C ILE A 272 11.99 21.42 17.47
N SER A 273 12.00 20.52 16.49
CA SER A 273 13.09 19.56 16.31
C SER A 273 14.40 20.34 16.15
N SER A 274 15.21 20.36 17.20
CA SER A 274 16.62 20.71 17.10
C SER A 274 17.26 19.63 16.24
N HIS A 275 17.85 20.00 15.11
CA HIS A 275 18.78 19.10 14.43
C HIS A 275 19.83 18.66 15.45
N MET A 276 20.16 17.36 15.48
CA MET A 276 21.25 16.84 16.30
C MET A 276 22.46 17.77 16.11
N PRO A 277 23.14 18.21 17.19
CA PRO A 277 24.39 18.93 17.02
C PRO A 277 25.32 18.04 16.21
N VAL A 278 25.61 18.46 14.98
CA VAL A 278 26.66 17.81 14.19
C VAL A 278 27.95 18.29 14.80
N ASP A 279 28.60 17.44 15.57
CA ASP A 279 29.97 17.69 16.01
C ASP A 279 30.86 17.75 14.77
N ILE A 280 31.18 18.95 14.31
CA ILE A 280 32.10 19.17 13.21
C ILE A 280 33.51 18.98 13.77
N TYR A 281 34.05 17.78 13.62
CA TYR A 281 35.47 17.54 13.90
C TYR A 281 36.30 18.12 12.74
N LEU A 282 37.05 19.20 13.01
CA LEU A 282 38.08 19.69 12.10
C LEU A 282 39.21 18.65 12.05
N LYS A 283 39.35 17.97 10.93
CA LYS A 283 40.50 17.10 10.69
C LYS A 283 41.69 17.99 10.34
N GLU A 284 42.60 18.18 11.29
CA GLU A 284 43.88 18.83 11.02
C GLU A 284 44.65 17.94 10.04
N ASN A 285 44.88 18.43 8.83
CA ASN A 285 45.65 17.71 7.83
C ASN A 285 47.11 17.73 8.28
N GLU A 286 47.58 16.64 8.88
CA GLU A 286 49.02 16.42 9.05
C GLU A 286 49.67 16.45 7.67
N ALA A 287 50.41 17.54 7.41
CA ALA A 287 51.30 17.62 6.26
C ALA A 287 52.28 16.45 6.36
N LYS A 288 52.15 15.48 5.45
CA LYS A 288 53.08 14.36 5.31
C LYS A 288 54.49 14.90 5.10
N ASN A 289 55.30 14.90 6.15
CA ASN A 289 56.74 15.04 6.03
C ASN A 289 57.33 13.61 5.94
N PRO A 290 57.93 13.21 4.81
CA PRO A 290 58.26 11.81 4.58
C PRO A 290 59.65 11.51 5.15
N THR A 291 59.78 11.15 6.43
CA THR A 291 60.93 10.32 6.84
C THR A 291 60.76 9.64 8.20
N LYS A 292 61.14 8.35 8.16
CA LYS A 292 61.45 7.41 9.25
C LYS A 292 60.32 6.52 9.76
N LYS A 293 60.53 5.25 9.43
CA LYS A 293 59.85 4.05 9.90
C LYS A 293 60.11 3.82 11.39
N GLU A 294 59.17 3.06 11.95
CA GLU A 294 59.35 1.96 12.91
C GLU A 294 59.07 2.20 14.40
N GLN A 295 58.30 1.23 14.92
CA GLN A 295 58.11 0.79 16.31
C GLN A 295 56.91 1.35 17.11
N GLN A 296 55.80 0.60 16.98
CA GLN A 296 55.23 -0.25 18.05
C GLN A 296 54.77 0.42 19.37
N GLY A 297 53.47 0.26 19.63
CA GLY A 297 52.98 -0.07 20.98
C GLY A 297 52.19 0.99 21.75
N ASP A 298 50.89 0.74 21.86
CA ASP A 298 50.11 0.75 23.11
C ASP A 298 49.64 2.09 23.75
N LYS A 299 48.32 2.09 24.07
CA LYS A 299 47.53 2.96 24.96
C LYS A 299 47.34 4.45 24.62
N THR A 300 46.24 4.75 23.92
CA THR A 300 45.65 6.10 23.88
C THR A 300 44.81 6.35 25.14
N LYS A 301 45.32 7.15 26.08
CA LYS A 301 44.51 7.87 27.09
C LYS A 301 44.05 9.19 26.46
N THR A 302 42.75 9.33 26.24
CA THR A 302 42.15 10.59 25.81
C THR A 302 41.89 11.46 27.05
N LYS A 303 42.59 12.59 27.16
CA LYS A 303 42.26 13.65 28.14
C LYS A 303 41.16 14.52 27.54
N SER A 304 40.05 14.67 28.27
CA SER A 304 39.05 15.71 28.00
C SER A 304 39.61 17.06 28.43
N VAL A 305 39.63 18.03 27.53
CA VAL A 305 39.96 19.42 27.84
C VAL A 305 38.68 20.23 27.73
N THR A 306 38.35 20.98 28.78
CA THR A 306 37.12 21.77 28.89
C THR A 306 37.32 23.17 28.30
N MET A 307 36.23 23.78 27.81
CA MET A 307 36.19 25.05 27.06
C MET A 307 36.77 26.27 27.81
N SER A 308 37.01 26.16 29.13
CA SER A 308 37.77 27.12 29.93
C SER A 308 39.24 27.21 29.53
N ASP A 309 39.83 26.10 29.09
CA ASP A 309 41.28 26.01 28.86
C ASP A 309 41.66 26.56 27.48
N VAL A 310 40.69 26.63 26.56
CA VAL A 310 40.87 27.20 25.21
C VAL A 310 40.88 28.73 25.25
N LEU A 311 40.05 29.34 26.11
CA LEU A 311 39.94 30.79 26.25
C LEU A 311 41.22 31.44 26.80
N GLU A 312 42.02 30.70 27.59
CA GLU A 312 43.31 31.16 28.11
C GLU A 312 44.45 31.08 27.06
N SER A 313 44.28 30.23 26.03
CA SER A 313 45.24 30.08 24.92
C SER A 313 45.00 31.02 23.74
N SER A 314 43.75 31.47 23.55
CA SER A 314 43.40 32.51 22.57
C SER A 314 43.72 33.88 23.15
N GLY A 315 44.98 34.30 23.06
CA GLY A 315 45.50 35.58 23.54
C GLY A 315 44.86 36.84 22.93
N LEU A 316 43.56 37.04 23.11
CA LEU A 316 42.82 38.26 22.84
C LEU A 316 42.60 38.97 24.18
N LYS A 317 43.67 39.60 24.66
CA LYS A 317 43.56 40.68 25.65
C LYS A 317 42.75 41.83 25.05
N GLU A 318 41.84 42.36 25.86
CA GLU A 318 41.25 43.68 25.70
C GLU A 318 42.28 44.72 25.25
N VAL A 319 41.92 45.53 24.25
CA VAL A 319 42.32 46.94 24.20
C VAL A 319 41.15 47.75 23.64
N ARG A 320 40.47 48.42 24.58
CA ARG A 320 39.77 49.72 24.54
C ARG A 320 38.77 50.06 23.43
#